data_AF-A0A3S3GF30-F1
#
_entry.id   AF-A0A3S3GF30-F1
#
_cell.length_a   1.000
_cell.length_b   1.000
_cell.length_c   1.000
_cell.angle_alpha   90.00
_cell.angle_beta   90.00
_cell.angle_gamma   90.00
#
_symmetry.space_group_name_H-M   'P 1'
#
loop_
_entity.id
_entity.type
_entity.pdbx_description
1 polymer ?
#
loop_
_entity_poly.entity_id
_entity_poly.type
_entity_poly.pdbx_seq_one_letter_code
_entity_poly.pdbx_strand_id
1 'polypeptide(L)'
;MPTDPSTKVKVPTYPLEHVQETLLAELIKSVKDLAEFEGVLLPKSEKELIAKAIHIDSHTVVEILCVLDEVVGFEVGQAAVRAGGYESIQEAVDDVSARMAKLWKKHFEGASA
;
A
#
# COMPACT_ATOMS: atom_id res chain seq x y z
N MET A 1 -1.16 2.80 48.24
CA MET A 1 -1.38 2.63 46.79
C MET A 1 -2.39 3.68 46.34
N PRO A 2 -2.06 4.52 45.36
CA PRO A 2 -3.10 5.04 44.48
C PRO A 2 -2.68 5.07 42.99
N THR A 3 -3.42 4.28 42.22
CA THR A 3 -3.85 4.44 40.82
C THR A 3 -3.01 5.30 39.86
N ASP A 4 -2.34 4.62 38.93
CA ASP A 4 -1.76 5.16 37.71
C ASP A 4 -2.82 5.81 36.78
N PRO A 5 -2.46 6.91 36.07
CA PRO A 5 -3.39 7.73 35.32
C PRO A 5 -3.67 7.17 33.93
N SER A 6 -4.96 7.09 33.59
CA SER A 6 -5.53 7.37 32.25
C SER A 6 -4.62 7.03 31.06
N THR A 7 -4.63 5.76 30.64
CA THR A 7 -4.04 5.33 29.37
C THR A 7 -4.86 5.92 28.22
N LYS A 8 -4.56 7.17 27.83
CA LYS A 8 -4.98 7.71 26.55
C LYS A 8 -4.41 6.79 25.49
N VAL A 9 -5.28 6.02 24.82
CA VAL A 9 -4.93 5.19 23.68
C VAL A 9 -4.24 6.10 22.67
N LYS A 10 -2.91 6.04 22.60
CA LYS A 10 -2.15 6.74 21.57
C LYS A 10 -2.46 5.99 20.28
N VAL A 11 -3.28 6.59 19.42
CA VAL A 11 -3.40 6.13 18.04
C VAL A 11 -1.99 6.04 17.48
N PRO A 12 -1.51 4.85 17.08
CA PRO A 12 -0.18 4.71 16.53
C PRO A 12 -0.08 5.58 15.27
N THR A 13 1.09 6.18 15.07
CA THR A 13 1.35 7.01 13.90
C THR A 13 1.34 6.11 12.66
N TYR A 14 0.53 6.46 11.67
CA TYR A 14 0.45 5.71 10.42
C TYR A 14 1.83 5.71 9.73
N PRO A 15 2.45 4.53 9.47
CA PRO A 15 3.75 4.44 8.83
C PRO A 15 3.63 4.64 7.32
N LEU A 16 3.21 5.84 6.89
CA LEU A 16 3.01 6.19 5.47
C LEU A 16 4.27 5.92 4.65
N GLU A 17 5.44 6.32 5.16
CA GLU A 17 6.72 6.12 4.47
C GLU A 17 6.99 4.63 4.23
N HIS A 18 6.82 3.80 5.26
CA HIS A 18 7.05 2.36 5.16
C HIS A 18 6.05 1.66 4.22
N VAL A 19 4.79 2.07 4.27
CA VAL A 19 3.74 1.59 3.36
C VAL A 19 4.07 1.95 1.91
N GLN A 20 4.44 3.21 1.66
CA GLN A 20 4.80 3.67 0.31
C GLN A 20 6.04 2.96 -0.21
N GLU A 21 7.10 2.84 0.59
CA GLU A 21 8.33 2.16 0.20
C GLU A 21 8.07 0.67 -0.10
N THR A 22 7.31 -0.02 0.76
CA THR A 22 6.98 -1.44 0.58
C THR A 22 6.13 -1.65 -0.66
N LEU A 23 5.05 -0.87 -0.80
CA LEU A 23 4.15 -0.94 -1.95
C LEU A 23 4.89 -0.64 -3.26
N LEU A 24 5.73 0.39 -3.27
CA LEU A 24 6.53 0.77 -4.42
C LEU A 24 7.50 -0.34 -4.83
N ALA A 25 8.25 -0.89 -3.87
CA ALA A 25 9.21 -1.97 -4.11
C ALA A 25 8.50 -3.21 -4.69
N GLU A 26 7.38 -3.61 -4.10
CA GLU A 26 6.62 -4.78 -4.56
C GLU A 26 5.96 -4.54 -5.93
N LEU A 27 5.39 -3.36 -6.19
CA LEU A 27 4.84 -3.02 -7.51
C LEU A 27 5.92 -3.04 -8.60
N ILE A 28 7.10 -2.45 -8.31
CA ILE A 28 8.23 -2.47 -9.24
C ILE A 28 8.66 -3.91 -9.53
N LYS A 29 8.73 -4.76 -8.51
CA LYS A 29 9.08 -6.17 -8.65
C LYS A 29 8.04 -6.90 -9.51
N SER A 30 6.75 -6.77 -9.20
CA SER A 30 5.67 -7.41 -9.96
C SER A 30 5.62 -6.94 -11.42
N VAL A 31 5.84 -5.64 -11.66
CA VAL A 31 5.91 -5.10 -13.03
C VAL A 31 7.15 -5.62 -13.76
N LYS A 32 8.29 -5.76 -13.09
CA LYS A 32 9.51 -6.36 -13.69
C LYS A 32 9.30 -7.82 -14.06
N ASP A 33 8.71 -8.61 -13.17
CA ASP A 33 8.39 -10.01 -13.40
C ASP A 33 7.42 -10.17 -14.58
N LEU A 34 6.34 -9.39 -14.59
CA LEU A 34 5.35 -9.41 -15.67
C LEU A 34 5.97 -9.00 -17.01
N ALA A 35 6.79 -7.95 -17.01
CA ALA A 35 7.44 -7.49 -18.23
C ALA A 35 8.50 -8.49 -18.74
N GLU A 36 9.22 -9.17 -17.86
CA GLU A 36 10.11 -10.26 -18.26
C GLU A 36 9.32 -11.42 -18.87
N PHE A 37 8.19 -11.78 -18.26
CA PHE A 37 7.28 -12.81 -18.77
C PHE A 37 6.67 -12.46 -20.12
N GLU A 38 6.23 -11.22 -20.33
CA GLU A 38 5.64 -10.75 -21.59
C GLU A 38 6.68 -10.31 -22.64
N GLY A 39 7.97 -10.26 -22.29
CA GLY A 39 9.04 -9.78 -23.15
C GLY A 39 9.01 -8.26 -23.41
N VAL A 40 8.43 -7.49 -22.49
CA VAL A 40 8.35 -6.03 -22.55
C VAL A 40 9.65 -5.41 -22.05
N LEU A 41 10.22 -4.50 -22.83
CA LEU A 41 11.40 -3.74 -22.43
C LEU A 41 11.02 -2.66 -21.41
N LEU A 42 11.44 -2.85 -20.17
CA LEU A 42 11.32 -1.84 -19.12
C LEU A 42 12.49 -0.85 -19.16
N PRO A 43 12.25 0.42 -18.79
CA PRO A 43 13.32 1.39 -18.62
C PRO A 43 14.28 0.95 -17.51
N LYS A 44 15.57 1.27 -17.67
CA LYS A 44 16.60 0.98 -16.66
C LYS A 44 16.47 1.88 -15.43
N SER A 45 15.86 3.05 -15.59
CA SER A 45 15.67 4.01 -14.50
C SER A 45 14.37 3.71 -13.77
N GLU A 46 14.45 3.55 -12.46
CA GLU A 46 13.29 3.28 -11.62
C GLU A 46 12.28 4.44 -11.66
N LYS A 47 12.76 5.69 -11.65
CA LYS A 47 11.89 6.87 -11.81
C LYS A 47 11.09 6.86 -13.11
N GLU A 48 11.71 6.41 -14.20
CA GLU A 48 11.01 6.29 -15.48
C GLU A 48 10.00 5.15 -15.45
N LEU A 49 10.33 4.03 -14.78
CA LEU A 49 9.41 2.91 -14.58
C LEU A 49 8.17 3.33 -13.79
N ILE A 50 8.36 4.11 -12.72
CA ILE A 50 7.28 4.58 -11.84
C ILE A 50 6.30 5.48 -12.58
N ALA A 51 6.82 6.36 -13.44
CA ALA A 51 6.05 7.29 -14.26
C ALA A 51 5.56 6.68 -15.59
N LYS A 52 5.94 5.43 -15.90
CA LYS A 52 5.55 4.77 -17.14
C LYS A 52 4.10 4.32 -17.04
N ALA A 53 3.35 4.57 -18.12
CA ALA A 53 2.03 3.99 -18.30
C ALA A 53 2.16 2.47 -18.45
N ILE A 54 1.81 1.76 -17.38
CA ILE A 54 1.83 0.30 -17.27
C ILE A 54 0.53 -0.08 -16.58
N HIS A 55 -0.27 -0.90 -17.25
CA HIS A 55 -1.48 -1.42 -16.64
C HIS A 55 -1.09 -2.37 -15.49
N ILE A 56 -1.62 -2.11 -14.30
CA ILE A 56 -1.43 -2.93 -13.13
C ILE A 56 -2.80 -3.45 -12.71
N ASP A 57 -3.00 -4.75 -12.87
CA ASP A 57 -4.23 -5.39 -12.45
C ASP A 57 -4.47 -5.25 -10.95
N SER A 58 -5.74 -5.11 -10.58
CA SER A 58 -6.12 -5.06 -9.16
C SER A 58 -5.72 -6.33 -8.42
N HIS A 59 -5.62 -7.47 -9.10
CA HIS A 59 -5.18 -8.73 -8.50
C HIS A 59 -3.73 -8.63 -8.01
N THR A 60 -2.83 -8.10 -8.84
CA THR A 60 -1.43 -7.85 -8.47
C THR A 60 -1.33 -6.98 -7.23
N VAL A 61 -2.14 -5.91 -7.14
CA VAL A 61 -2.13 -5.03 -5.97
C VAL A 61 -2.70 -5.73 -4.73
N VAL A 62 -3.73 -6.55 -4.89
CA VAL A 62 -4.30 -7.36 -3.80
C VAL A 62 -3.27 -8.34 -3.22
N GLU A 63 -2.42 -8.95 -4.04
CA GLU A 63 -1.33 -9.79 -3.53
C GLU A 63 -0.34 -8.98 -2.69
N ILE A 64 -0.02 -7.75 -3.12
CA ILE A 64 0.86 -6.84 -2.38
C ILE A 64 0.23 -6.37 -1.07
N LEU A 65 -1.10 -6.26 -0.99
CA LEU A 65 -1.77 -5.91 0.27
C LEU A 65 -1.43 -6.90 1.38
N CYS A 66 -1.21 -8.18 1.06
CA CYS A 66 -0.85 -9.18 2.06
C CYS A 66 0.49 -8.86 2.75
N VAL A 67 1.43 -8.25 2.02
CA VAL A 67 2.69 -7.76 2.59
C VAL A 67 2.45 -6.52 3.44
N LEU A 68 1.59 -5.62 2.97
CA LEU A 68 1.23 -4.39 3.69
C LEU A 68 0.46 -4.66 4.98
N ASP A 69 -0.29 -5.75 5.02
CA ASP A 69 -0.96 -6.32 6.19
C ASP A 69 0.00 -6.53 7.36
N GLU A 70 1.16 -7.12 7.09
CA GLU A 70 2.23 -7.33 8.07
C GLU A 70 2.86 -6.00 8.52
N VAL A 71 2.90 -5.00 7.64
CA VAL A 71 3.43 -3.66 7.95
C VAL A 71 2.50 -2.89 8.88
N VAL A 72 1.19 -2.92 8.63
CA VAL A 72 0.21 -2.18 9.45
C VAL A 72 -0.32 -2.97 10.65
N GLY A 73 -0.14 -4.29 10.65
CA GLY A 73 -0.56 -5.19 11.72
C GLY A 73 -2.08 -5.43 11.76
N PHE A 74 -2.79 -5.22 10.65
CA PHE A 74 -4.22 -5.53 10.51
C PHE A 74 -4.60 -5.82 9.06
N GLU A 75 -5.71 -6.55 8.87
CA GLU A 75 -6.20 -6.94 7.55
C GLU A 75 -6.59 -5.75 6.67
N VAL A 76 -5.73 -5.46 5.71
CA VAL A 76 -5.92 -4.49 4.63
C VAL A 76 -6.76 -5.18 3.56
N GLY A 77 -8.07 -5.21 3.79
CA GLY A 77 -8.99 -5.78 2.81
C GLY A 77 -8.95 -5.07 1.45
N GLN A 78 -9.60 -5.67 0.45
CA GLN A 78 -9.69 -5.15 -0.92
C GLN A 78 -10.25 -3.72 -1.03
N ALA A 79 -10.82 -3.16 0.04
CA ALA A 79 -11.19 -1.75 0.12
C ALA A 79 -10.00 -0.79 -0.09
N ALA A 80 -8.77 -1.25 0.19
CA ALA A 80 -7.54 -0.51 -0.08
C ALA A 80 -7.15 -0.47 -1.56
N VAL A 81 -7.86 -1.20 -2.43
CA VAL A 81 -7.56 -1.31 -3.86
C VAL A 81 -8.72 -0.79 -4.69
N ARG A 82 -8.40 -0.15 -5.81
CA ARG A 82 -9.35 0.29 -6.82
C ARG A 82 -9.71 -0.89 -7.73
N ALA A 83 -11.01 -1.11 -7.93
CA ALA A 83 -11.49 -2.06 -8.93
C ALA A 83 -11.14 -1.57 -10.35
N GLY A 84 -10.62 -2.48 -11.18
CA GLY A 84 -10.18 -2.19 -12.55
C GLY A 84 -8.70 -1.88 -12.70
N GLY A 85 -7.92 -1.94 -11.61
CA GLY A 85 -6.47 -1.74 -11.65
C GLY A 85 -6.05 -0.29 -11.74
N TYR A 86 -4.81 -0.08 -12.19
CA TYR A 86 -4.12 1.20 -12.24
C TYR A 86 -3.38 1.36 -13.58
N GLU A 87 -3.20 2.61 -14.00
CA GLU A 87 -2.52 2.90 -15.28
C GLU A 87 -1.01 3.15 -15.10
N SER A 88 -0.52 3.25 -13.86
CA SER A 88 0.90 3.44 -13.55
C SER A 88 1.20 3.03 -12.11
N ILE A 89 2.48 2.71 -11.82
CA ILE A 89 2.95 2.43 -10.45
C ILE A 89 2.69 3.64 -9.56
N GLN A 90 2.99 4.86 -10.04
CA GLN A 90 2.76 6.07 -9.26
C GLN A 90 1.29 6.24 -8.85
N GLU A 91 0.36 5.92 -9.74
CA GLU A 91 -1.09 6.02 -9.48
C GLU A 91 -1.51 4.96 -8.45
N ALA A 92 -1.03 3.73 -8.59
CA ALA A 92 -1.27 2.67 -7.62
C ALA A 92 -0.76 3.04 -6.23
N VAL A 93 0.48 3.55 -6.13
CA VAL A 93 1.07 3.98 -4.86
C VAL A 93 0.25 5.09 -4.22
N ASP A 94 -0.15 6.12 -4.97
CA ASP A 94 -0.90 7.26 -4.44
C ASP A 94 -2.30 6.83 -3.94
N ASP A 95 -3.06 6.11 -4.76
CA ASP A 95 -4.43 5.68 -4.41
C ASP A 95 -4.45 4.67 -3.25
N VAL A 96 -3.60 3.64 -3.29
CA VAL A 96 -3.52 2.64 -2.21
C VAL A 96 -3.05 3.29 -0.91
N SER A 97 -2.02 4.15 -0.96
CA SER A 97 -1.54 4.86 0.25
C SER A 97 -2.62 5.75 0.85
N ALA A 98 -3.37 6.47 0.00
CA ALA A 98 -4.48 7.31 0.46
C ALA A 98 -5.62 6.50 1.07
N ARG A 99 -5.91 5.32 0.52
CA ARG A 99 -6.92 4.39 1.07
C ARG A 99 -6.46 3.77 2.36
N MET A 100 -5.21 3.35 2.45
CA MET A 100 -4.61 2.81 3.67
C MET A 100 -4.61 3.84 4.80
N ALA A 101 -4.29 5.10 4.52
CA ALA A 101 -4.41 6.17 5.52
C ALA A 101 -5.85 6.30 6.05
N LYS A 102 -6.86 6.17 5.18
CA LYS A 102 -8.28 6.16 5.59
C LYS A 102 -8.64 4.92 6.40
N LEU A 103 -8.15 3.75 6.01
CA LEU A 103 -8.38 2.49 6.73
C LEU A 103 -7.73 2.50 8.11
N TRP A 104 -6.49 2.98 8.20
CA TRP A 104 -5.77 3.19 9.45
C TRP A 104 -6.59 4.08 10.39
N LYS A 105 -6.98 5.25 9.88
CA LYS A 105 -7.80 6.21 10.63
C LYS A 105 -9.12 5.55 11.09
N LYS A 106 -9.81 4.82 10.22
CA LYS A 106 -11.04 4.09 10.58
C LYS A 106 -10.81 2.99 11.62
N HIS A 107 -9.71 2.26 11.54
CA HIS A 107 -9.38 1.17 12.44
C HIS A 107 -9.04 1.69 13.85
N PHE A 108 -8.19 2.72 13.93
CA PHE A 108 -7.71 3.25 15.21
C PHE A 108 -8.61 4.35 15.82
N GLU A 109 -9.27 5.20 15.02
CA GLU A 109 -10.26 6.15 15.55
C GLU A 109 -11.63 5.50 15.77
N GLY A 110 -12.02 4.51 14.95
CA GLY A 110 -13.28 3.79 15.10
C GLY A 110 -13.30 2.81 16.28
N ALA A 111 -12.15 2.47 16.85
CA ALA A 111 -12.03 1.66 18.06
C ALA A 111 -12.25 2.47 19.37
N SER A 112 -12.45 3.79 19.27
CA SER A 112 -12.88 4.64 20.40
C SER A 112 -14.40 4.80 20.39
N ALA A 113 -15.14 3.71 20.60
CA ALA A 113 -16.58 3.73 20.87
C ALA A 113 -16.93 2.77 22.01
#